data_AF-A0A965TWW8-F1
#
_entry.id   AF-A0A965TWW8-F1
#
_cell.length_a   1.000
_cell.length_b   1.000
_cell.length_c   1.000
_cell.angle_alpha   90.00
_cell.angle_beta   90.00
_cell.angle_gamma   90.00
#
_symmetry.space_group_name_H-M   'P 1'
#
loop_
_entity.id
_entity.type
_entity.pdbx_description
1 polymer ?
#
loop_
_entity_poly.entity_id
_entity_poly.type
_entity_poly.pdbx_seq_one_letter_code
_entity_poly.pdbx_strand_id
1 'polypeptide(L)'
;MDEFLSIINQLQGSSISSQWLDLLELYNDIDQHSHLFTTTLDISCPPSCGTCCEHFIPDVTYLEGSLIAAYLLFIKKDASLISLMDPTYEGEGCPLYNKEEAYHCQIYPVRTMVCRLFGAAPSKTKYNTPIFRKCKYNSDASQKSLIESGEIIEKVKEIQTMQDASSRLNSLVLDTSTTSLPDAVHTAINHLSFIASYLSVKEDPLDRPDPSSPVAV
;
A
#
# COMPACT_ATOMS: atom_id res chain seq x y z
N MET A 1 3.72 -12.62 5.25
CA MET A 1 4.66 -12.63 4.12
C MET A 1 4.48 -13.91 3.31
N ASP A 2 4.44 -15.07 3.97
CA ASP A 2 4.28 -16.39 3.35
C ASP A 2 3.07 -16.55 2.42
N GLU A 3 1.90 -16.04 2.82
CA GLU A 3 0.68 -16.10 1.98
C GLU A 3 0.83 -15.30 0.67
N PHE A 4 1.60 -14.20 0.70
CA PHE A 4 1.85 -13.37 -0.48
C PHE A 4 2.85 -13.99 -1.45
N LEU A 5 3.84 -14.71 -0.92
CA LEU A 5 4.81 -15.44 -1.73
C LEU A 5 4.14 -16.49 -2.61
N SER A 6 3.05 -17.12 -2.14
CA SER A 6 2.28 -18.05 -2.97
C SER A 6 1.69 -17.38 -4.22
N ILE A 7 1.23 -16.14 -4.12
CA ILE A 7 0.64 -15.40 -5.25
C ILE A 7 1.73 -14.94 -6.21
N ILE A 8 2.84 -14.44 -5.66
CA ILE A 8 4.02 -14.04 -6.43
C ILE A 8 4.54 -15.21 -7.26
N ASN A 9 4.58 -16.42 -6.68
CA ASN A 9 4.96 -17.64 -7.38
C ASN A 9 3.99 -18.03 -8.50
N GLN A 10 2.68 -17.82 -8.33
CA GLN A 10 1.69 -18.07 -9.40
C GLN A 10 1.85 -17.13 -10.60
N LEU A 11 2.37 -15.92 -10.35
CA LEU A 11 2.62 -14.89 -11.37
C LEU A 11 4.11 -14.74 -11.69
N GLN A 12 4.90 -15.76 -11.39
CA GLN A 12 6.35 -15.75 -11.62
C GLN A 12 6.65 -15.54 -13.11
N GLY A 13 7.54 -14.59 -13.41
CA GLY A 13 7.90 -14.21 -14.79
C GLY A 13 7.11 -13.03 -15.37
N SER A 14 6.08 -12.54 -14.67
CA SER A 14 5.46 -11.24 -14.98
C SER A 14 6.25 -10.09 -14.34
N SER A 15 6.16 -8.89 -14.91
CA SER A 15 6.77 -7.69 -14.32
C SER A 15 6.12 -7.27 -13.00
N ILE A 16 4.83 -7.59 -12.82
CA ILE A 16 4.09 -7.20 -11.62
C ILE A 16 4.55 -7.98 -10.38
N SER A 17 4.94 -9.25 -10.53
CA SER A 17 5.40 -10.06 -9.41
C SER A 17 6.75 -9.60 -8.86
N SER A 18 7.69 -9.17 -9.71
CA SER A 18 8.94 -8.54 -9.26
C SER A 18 8.70 -7.20 -8.59
N GLN A 19 7.82 -6.36 -9.15
CA GLN A 19 7.49 -5.05 -8.55
C GLN A 19 6.82 -5.19 -7.18
N TRP A 20 6.00 -6.22 -6.96
CA TRP A 20 5.44 -6.50 -5.64
C TRP A 20 6.50 -6.93 -4.63
N LEU A 21 7.50 -7.71 -5.03
CA LEU A 21 8.62 -8.05 -4.15
C LEU A 21 9.37 -6.79 -3.72
N ASP A 22 9.71 -5.92 -4.67
CA ASP A 22 10.41 -4.67 -4.38
C ASP A 22 9.56 -3.74 -3.49
N LEU A 23 8.24 -3.67 -3.73
CA LEU A 23 7.32 -2.88 -2.90
C LEU A 23 7.22 -3.43 -1.48
N LEU A 24 7.12 -4.75 -1.32
CA LEU A 24 7.07 -5.40 -0.02
C LEU A 24 8.37 -5.22 0.76
N GLU A 25 9.52 -5.25 0.08
CA GLU A 25 10.82 -4.95 0.67
C GLU A 25 10.89 -3.49 1.14
N LEU A 26 10.43 -2.55 0.31
CA LEU A 26 10.31 -1.14 0.67
C LEU A 26 9.41 -0.95 1.89
N TYR A 27 8.26 -1.61 1.95
CA TYR A 27 7.35 -1.54 3.09
C TYR A 27 7.95 -2.11 4.36
N ASN A 28 8.66 -3.24 4.28
CA ASN A 28 9.35 -3.80 5.43
C ASN A 28 10.42 -2.84 5.95
N ASP A 29 11.18 -2.23 5.06
CA ASP A 29 12.20 -1.25 5.43
C ASP A 29 11.59 0.03 6.04
N ILE A 30 10.45 0.52 5.52
CA ILE A 30 9.70 1.62 6.12
C ILE A 30 9.22 1.28 7.53
N ASP A 31 8.65 0.09 7.72
CA ASP A 31 8.15 -0.34 9.03
C ASP A 31 9.31 -0.46 10.05
N GLN A 32 10.48 -0.94 9.63
CA GLN A 32 11.69 -0.99 10.47
C GLN A 32 12.19 0.40 10.87
N HIS A 33 12.31 1.32 9.91
CA HIS A 33 12.73 2.70 10.18
C HIS A 33 11.72 3.45 11.06
N SER A 34 10.42 3.27 10.80
CA SER A 34 9.35 3.87 11.59
C SER A 34 9.36 3.35 13.03
N HIS A 35 9.57 2.05 13.22
CA HIS A 35 9.71 1.45 14.55
C HIS A 35 10.93 2.01 15.30
N LEU A 36 12.10 2.07 14.65
CA LEU A 36 13.31 2.66 15.26
C LEU A 36 13.11 4.13 15.60
N PHE A 37 12.53 4.91 14.68
CA PHE A 37 12.28 6.34 14.87
C PHE A 37 11.36 6.60 16.05
N THR A 38 10.22 5.90 16.11
CA THR A 38 9.21 6.07 17.16
C THR A 38 9.70 5.63 18.53
N THR A 39 10.44 4.51 18.60
CA THR A 39 11.02 4.03 19.87
C THR A 39 12.15 4.92 20.38
N THR A 40 12.99 5.44 19.48
CA THR A 40 14.14 6.29 19.86
C THR A 40 13.73 7.67 20.37
N LEU A 41 12.61 8.19 19.88
CA LEU A 41 12.12 9.53 20.20
C LEU A 41 10.92 9.54 21.16
N ASP A 42 10.59 8.39 21.76
CA ASP A 42 9.44 8.21 22.66
C ASP A 42 8.13 8.74 22.03
N ILE A 43 7.90 8.40 20.77
CA ILE A 43 6.67 8.76 20.05
C ILE A 43 5.60 7.70 20.36
N SER A 44 4.64 8.08 21.18
CA SER A 44 3.42 7.36 21.53
C SER A 44 2.42 7.29 20.37
N CYS A 45 2.75 6.58 19.28
CA CYS A 45 1.75 6.18 18.29
C CYS A 45 1.13 4.85 18.73
N PRO A 46 -0.15 4.79 19.15
CA PRO A 46 -0.74 3.54 19.58
C PRO A 46 -0.79 2.56 18.39
N PRO A 47 -0.45 1.26 18.61
CA PRO A 47 -0.66 0.25 17.59
C PRO A 47 -2.13 0.26 17.20
N SER A 48 -2.42 -0.01 15.92
CA SER A 48 -3.78 -0.06 15.41
C SER A 48 -4.57 1.26 15.43
N CYS A 49 -3.91 2.42 15.55
CA CYS A 49 -4.62 3.70 15.41
C CYS A 49 -5.26 3.82 14.02
N GLY A 50 -6.58 4.05 13.97
CA GLY A 50 -7.37 4.16 12.73
C GLY A 50 -8.04 5.52 12.52
N THR A 51 -7.87 6.47 13.44
CA THR A 51 -8.61 7.75 13.43
C THR A 51 -8.34 8.60 12.19
N CYS A 52 -7.16 8.46 11.56
CA CYS A 52 -6.93 9.11 10.26
C CYS A 52 -7.87 8.57 9.17
N CYS A 53 -8.15 7.27 9.18
CA CYS A 53 -9.00 6.61 8.19
C CYS A 53 -10.47 7.05 8.26
N GLU A 54 -10.92 7.69 9.33
CA GLU A 54 -12.28 8.25 9.42
C GLU A 54 -12.49 9.44 8.47
N HIS A 55 -11.41 10.12 8.08
CA HIS A 55 -11.44 11.39 7.34
C HIS A 55 -10.39 11.48 6.23
N PHE A 56 -9.83 10.35 5.80
CA PHE A 56 -8.73 10.31 4.85
C PHE A 56 -8.83 9.10 3.93
N ILE A 57 -8.80 9.38 2.63
CA ILE A 57 -8.63 8.40 1.57
C ILE A 57 -7.29 8.73 0.90
N PRO A 58 -6.30 7.83 0.90
CA PRO A 58 -5.02 8.11 0.29
C PRO A 58 -5.11 8.06 -1.23
N ASP A 59 -4.36 8.94 -1.89
CA ASP A 59 -3.96 8.74 -3.28
C ASP A 59 -2.79 7.76 -3.32
N VAL A 60 -2.84 6.82 -4.25
CA VAL A 60 -1.91 5.69 -4.32
C VAL A 60 -1.49 5.43 -5.76
N THR A 61 -0.31 4.87 -5.95
CA THR A 61 0.13 4.42 -7.27
C THR A 61 -0.63 3.17 -7.69
N TYR A 62 -0.67 2.88 -9.01
CA TYR A 62 -1.21 1.61 -9.49
C TYR A 62 -0.50 0.40 -8.86
N LEU A 63 0.81 0.49 -8.60
CA LEU A 63 1.56 -0.61 -7.99
C LEU A 63 1.03 -0.93 -6.58
N GLU A 64 0.81 0.08 -5.74
CA GLU A 64 0.21 -0.10 -4.41
C GLU A 64 -1.23 -0.62 -4.51
N GLY A 65 -2.04 -0.05 -5.40
CA GLY A 65 -3.41 -0.50 -5.66
C GLY A 65 -3.47 -1.96 -6.11
N SER A 66 -2.52 -2.39 -6.94
CA SER A 66 -2.43 -3.77 -7.42
C SER A 66 -2.02 -4.77 -6.34
N LEU A 67 -1.17 -4.37 -5.40
CA LEU A 67 -0.85 -5.20 -4.24
C LEU A 67 -2.09 -5.39 -3.35
N ILE A 68 -2.85 -4.33 -3.12
CA ILE A 68 -4.12 -4.41 -2.38
C ILE A 68 -5.14 -5.30 -3.13
N ALA A 69 -5.29 -5.11 -4.43
CA ALA A 69 -6.18 -5.92 -5.26
C ALA A 69 -5.82 -7.41 -5.19
N ALA A 70 -4.53 -7.75 -5.27
CA ALA A 70 -4.06 -9.13 -5.12
C ALA A 70 -4.38 -9.70 -3.73
N TYR A 71 -4.19 -8.91 -2.67
CA TYR A 71 -4.56 -9.31 -1.32
C TYR A 71 -6.06 -9.59 -1.19
N LEU A 72 -6.91 -8.70 -1.73
CA LEU A 72 -8.37 -8.84 -1.69
C LEU A 72 -8.83 -10.08 -2.48
N LEU A 73 -8.32 -10.28 -3.69
CA LEU A 73 -8.74 -11.36 -4.59
C LEU A 73 -8.25 -12.73 -4.15
N PHE A 74 -7.01 -12.85 -3.71
CA PHE A 74 -6.37 -14.16 -3.55
C PHE A 74 -6.14 -14.57 -2.10
N ILE A 75 -6.07 -13.62 -1.16
CA ILE A 75 -5.85 -13.90 0.27
C ILE A 75 -7.15 -13.75 1.04
N LYS A 76 -7.73 -12.54 1.06
CA LYS A 76 -8.96 -12.26 1.81
C LYS A 76 -10.17 -12.96 1.19
N LYS A 77 -10.26 -12.98 -0.15
CA LYS A 77 -11.36 -13.58 -0.91
C LYS A 77 -12.74 -13.08 -0.44
N ASP A 78 -12.81 -11.81 -0.07
CA ASP A 78 -14.02 -11.19 0.47
C ASP A 78 -14.66 -10.27 -0.59
N ALA A 79 -15.76 -10.73 -1.17
CA ALA A 79 -16.49 -9.99 -2.18
C ALA A 79 -17.08 -8.68 -1.64
N SER A 80 -17.39 -8.60 -0.35
CA SER A 80 -17.90 -7.37 0.27
C SER A 80 -16.82 -6.29 0.30
N LEU A 81 -15.58 -6.64 0.66
CA LEU A 81 -14.45 -5.70 0.61
C LEU A 81 -14.11 -5.24 -0.81
N ILE A 82 -14.22 -6.16 -1.78
CA ILE A 82 -14.02 -5.82 -3.20
C ILE A 82 -15.06 -4.80 -3.65
N SER A 83 -16.33 -4.97 -3.24
CA SER A 83 -17.41 -4.04 -3.61
C SER A 83 -17.24 -2.63 -3.00
N LEU A 84 -16.47 -2.49 -1.93
CA LEU A 84 -16.13 -1.18 -1.35
C LEU A 84 -15.14 -0.39 -2.21
N MET A 85 -14.45 -1.04 -3.15
CA MET A 85 -13.53 -0.41 -4.12
C MET A 85 -14.32 0.09 -5.33
N ASP A 86 -15.33 0.91 -5.07
CA ASP A 86 -16.14 1.58 -6.09
C ASP A 86 -15.49 2.94 -6.43
N PRO A 87 -15.15 3.20 -7.70
CA PRO A 87 -14.65 4.52 -8.15
C PRO A 87 -15.57 5.69 -7.84
N THR A 88 -16.87 5.42 -7.62
CA THR A 88 -17.88 6.43 -7.27
C THR A 88 -18.02 6.64 -5.76
N TYR A 89 -17.13 6.06 -4.96
CA TYR A 89 -17.14 6.24 -3.51
C TYR A 89 -16.88 7.70 -3.11
N GLU A 90 -17.90 8.34 -2.52
CA GLU A 90 -17.85 9.72 -2.02
C GLU A 90 -17.87 9.81 -0.48
N GLY A 91 -17.53 8.73 0.23
CA GLY A 91 -17.52 8.74 1.69
C GLY A 91 -16.43 9.63 2.29
N GLU A 92 -16.64 10.08 3.53
CA GLU A 92 -15.69 10.98 4.22
C GLU A 92 -14.37 10.31 4.60
N GLY A 93 -14.32 8.98 4.68
CA GLY A 93 -13.19 8.20 5.18
C GLY A 93 -12.77 7.08 4.25
N CYS A 94 -11.70 6.36 4.61
CA CYS A 94 -11.23 5.20 3.88
C CYS A 94 -12.32 4.12 3.85
N PRO A 95 -12.70 3.60 2.67
CA PRO A 95 -13.70 2.53 2.56
C PRO A 95 -13.29 1.22 3.25
N LEU A 96 -11.99 1.02 3.52
CA LEU A 96 -11.47 -0.17 4.20
C LEU A 96 -11.33 0.01 5.73
N TYR A 97 -11.92 1.09 6.26
CA TYR A 97 -12.00 1.35 7.69
C TYR A 97 -13.19 0.61 8.32
N ASN A 98 -12.91 -0.16 9.38
CA ASN A 98 -13.91 -0.82 10.20
C ASN A 98 -13.55 -0.68 11.67
N LYS A 99 -14.29 0.14 12.41
CA LYS A 99 -14.09 0.38 13.84
C LYS A 99 -14.13 -0.88 14.73
N GLU A 100 -14.80 -1.95 14.28
CA GLU A 100 -14.95 -3.20 15.04
C GLU A 100 -13.73 -4.11 14.90
N GLU A 101 -12.87 -3.89 13.90
CA GLU A 101 -11.66 -4.67 13.67
C GLU A 101 -10.50 -4.19 14.54
N ALA A 102 -9.68 -5.14 15.03
CA ALA A 102 -8.59 -4.85 15.96
C ALA A 102 -7.52 -3.88 15.42
N TYR A 103 -7.35 -3.81 14.11
CA TYR A 103 -6.43 -2.88 13.42
C TYR A 103 -7.14 -1.70 12.75
N HIS A 104 -8.47 -1.70 12.77
CA HIS A 104 -9.40 -0.87 12.01
C HIS A 104 -9.25 -0.87 10.48
N CYS A 105 -8.06 -1.11 9.93
CA CYS A 105 -7.82 -1.26 8.51
C CYS A 105 -7.99 -2.73 8.11
N GLN A 106 -8.97 -3.03 7.27
CA GLN A 106 -9.28 -4.40 6.84
C GLN A 106 -8.21 -5.01 5.91
N ILE A 107 -7.27 -4.19 5.45
CA ILE A 107 -6.11 -4.56 4.62
C ILE A 107 -4.76 -4.26 5.30
N TYR A 108 -4.71 -4.17 6.63
CA TYR A 108 -3.53 -3.70 7.38
C TYR A 108 -2.17 -4.27 6.93
N PRO A 109 -2.02 -5.56 6.56
CA PRO A 109 -0.74 -6.10 6.08
C PRO A 109 -0.23 -5.45 4.79
N VAL A 110 -1.13 -5.04 3.90
CA VAL A 110 -0.84 -4.39 2.61
C VAL A 110 -1.27 -2.92 2.58
N ARG A 111 -1.42 -2.28 3.74
CA ARG A 111 -1.65 -0.84 3.82
C ARG A 111 -0.58 -0.08 3.04
N THR A 112 -0.98 1.05 2.45
CA THR A 112 -0.11 1.81 1.55
C THR A 112 1.02 2.53 2.28
N MET A 113 2.01 3.00 1.52
CA MET A 113 3.19 3.69 2.01
C MET A 113 2.83 4.85 2.95
N VAL A 114 1.90 5.71 2.53
CA VAL A 114 1.46 6.87 3.32
C VAL A 114 0.85 6.46 4.66
N CYS A 115 0.08 5.36 4.68
CA CYS A 115 -0.51 4.83 5.91
C CYS A 115 0.53 4.22 6.87
N ARG A 116 1.71 3.83 6.39
CA ARG A 116 2.82 3.34 7.23
C ARG A 116 3.60 4.48 7.87
N LEU A 117 3.79 5.57 7.13
CA LEU A 117 4.62 6.70 7.54
C LEU A 117 3.85 7.71 8.40
N PHE A 118 2.53 7.79 8.25
CA PHE A 118 1.72 8.79 8.94
C PHE A 118 1.83 8.64 10.45
N GLY A 119 2.29 9.71 11.13
CA GLY A 119 2.50 9.71 12.58
C GLY A 119 3.72 8.94 13.07
N ALA A 120 4.48 8.31 12.17
CA ALA A 120 5.65 7.48 12.51
C ALA A 120 6.93 7.87 11.75
N ALA A 121 6.87 8.87 10.85
CA ALA A 121 8.03 9.38 10.13
C ALA A 121 8.10 10.93 10.18
N PRO A 122 9.31 11.52 10.19
CA PRO A 122 9.47 12.96 10.07
C PRO A 122 9.21 13.44 8.63
N SER A 123 8.91 14.73 8.52
CA SER A 123 8.88 15.46 7.24
C SER A 123 10.14 16.31 7.08
N LYS A 124 10.41 16.79 5.87
CA LYS A 124 11.50 17.75 5.61
C LYS A 124 10.99 19.19 5.71
N THR A 125 11.80 20.06 6.30
CA THR A 125 11.62 21.52 6.21
C THR A 125 12.06 22.02 4.83
N LYS A 126 11.80 23.30 4.54
CA LYS A 126 12.34 23.98 3.34
C LYS A 126 13.88 24.01 3.26
N TYR A 127 14.56 23.73 4.36
CA TYR A 127 16.03 23.65 4.44
C TYR A 127 16.54 22.21 4.37
N ASN A 128 15.69 21.26 3.97
CA ASN A 128 16.01 19.84 3.89
C ASN A 128 16.42 19.21 5.24
N THR A 129 15.97 19.79 6.36
CA THR A 129 16.19 19.24 7.70
C THR A 129 14.97 18.47 8.19
N PRO A 130 15.13 17.39 8.97
CA PRO A 130 14.01 16.59 9.46
C PRO A 130 13.24 17.32 10.55
N ILE A 131 11.92 17.22 10.55
CA ILE A 131 11.06 17.77 11.60
C ILE A 131 9.89 16.82 11.82
N PHE A 132 9.53 16.58 13.09
CA PHE A 132 8.41 15.72 13.43
C PHE A 132 7.36 16.48 14.22
N ARG A 133 6.11 16.31 13.84
CA ARG A 133 4.95 16.86 14.54
C ARG A 133 4.08 15.72 15.03
N LYS A 134 3.68 15.79 16.30
CA LYS A 134 2.76 14.84 16.90
C LYS A 134 1.45 14.81 16.11
N CYS A 135 0.91 13.61 15.91
CA CYS A 135 -0.42 13.42 15.32
C CYS A 135 -1.47 14.20 16.12
N LYS A 136 -2.38 14.91 15.42
CA LYS A 136 -3.43 15.70 16.07
C LYS A 136 -4.42 14.87 16.91
N TYR A 137 -4.55 13.57 16.59
CA TYR A 137 -5.41 12.64 17.31
C TYR A 137 -4.71 11.95 18.50
N ASN A 138 -3.40 12.17 18.65
CA ASN A 138 -2.65 11.62 19.77
C ASN A 138 -2.92 12.43 21.03
N SER A 139 -3.61 11.82 21.99
CA SER A 139 -4.02 12.40 23.26
C SER A 139 -2.95 12.31 24.36
N ASP A 140 -1.80 11.67 24.10
CA ASP A 140 -0.72 11.58 25.06
C ASP A 140 -0.09 12.97 25.28
N ALA A 141 -0.36 13.55 26.45
CA ALA A 141 0.15 14.84 26.86
C ALA A 141 1.65 14.83 27.16
N SER A 142 2.23 13.66 27.44
CA SER A 142 3.67 13.52 27.73
C SER A 142 4.53 13.62 26.47
N GLN A 143 3.98 13.25 25.31
CA GLN A 143 4.69 13.34 24.05
C GLN A 143 4.80 14.79 23.56
N LYS A 144 6.04 15.19 23.25
CA LYS A 144 6.36 16.50 22.62
C LYS A 144 5.53 16.71 21.36
N SER A 145 4.94 17.90 21.23
CA SER A 145 4.16 18.29 20.04
C SER A 145 5.03 18.47 18.79
N LEU A 146 6.27 18.90 18.99
CA LEU A 146 7.27 19.17 17.96
C LEU A 146 8.61 18.61 18.40
N ILE A 147 9.26 17.85 17.52
CA ILE A 147 10.65 17.40 17.69
C ILE A 147 11.45 18.05 16.57
N GLU A 148 12.40 18.89 16.98
CA GLU A 148 13.23 19.70 16.10
C GLU A 148 14.37 18.88 15.48
N SER A 149 14.92 19.39 14.38
CA SER A 149 15.96 18.71 13.60
C SER A 149 17.18 18.30 14.43
N GLY A 150 17.60 19.15 15.39
CA GLY A 150 18.76 18.86 16.23
C GLY A 150 18.59 17.59 17.06
N GLU A 151 17.44 17.44 17.71
CA GLU A 151 17.14 16.25 18.53
C GLU A 151 17.01 14.98 17.67
N ILE A 152 16.40 15.10 16.48
CA ILE A 152 16.26 13.98 15.55
C ILE A 152 17.64 13.50 15.08
N ILE A 153 18.50 14.42 14.62
CA ILE A 153 19.83 14.09 14.09
C ILE A 153 20.76 13.55 15.18
N GLU A 154 20.62 14.03 16.42
CA GLU A 154 21.42 13.54 17.55
C GLU A 154 21.07 12.09 17.90
N LYS A 155 19.79 11.73 17.91
CA LYS A 155 19.32 10.44 18.42
C LYS A 155 19.13 9.37 17.34
N VAL A 156 18.73 9.76 16.13
CA VAL A 156 18.38 8.84 15.04
C VAL A 156 19.45 8.89 13.96
N LYS A 157 20.18 7.78 13.79
CA LYS A 157 21.28 7.69 12.83
C LYS A 157 20.81 7.64 11.38
N GLU A 158 19.77 6.84 11.11
CA GLU A 158 19.22 6.63 9.78
C GLU A 158 17.81 7.20 9.74
N ILE A 159 17.70 8.40 9.17
CA ILE A 159 16.45 9.15 9.13
C ILE A 159 15.79 8.90 7.78
N GLN A 160 14.64 8.26 7.82
CA GLN A 160 13.79 8.08 6.65
C GLN A 160 12.62 9.05 6.73
N THR A 161 12.54 10.02 5.80
CA THR A 161 11.39 10.92 5.72
C THR A 161 10.34 10.42 4.73
N MET A 162 9.14 11.00 4.78
CA MET A 162 8.09 10.69 3.81
C MET A 162 8.53 10.91 2.36
N GLN A 163 9.34 11.95 2.12
CA GLN A 163 9.90 12.26 0.80
C GLN A 163 10.90 11.19 0.35
N ASP A 164 11.71 10.64 1.26
CA ASP A 164 12.69 9.59 0.92
C ASP A 164 11.98 8.29 0.54
N ALA A 165 10.96 7.91 1.31
CA ALA A 165 10.11 6.76 1.00
C ALA A 165 9.37 6.95 -0.34
N SER A 166 8.80 8.14 -0.59
CA SER A 166 8.15 8.47 -1.86
C SER A 166 9.11 8.39 -3.05
N SER A 167 10.34 8.91 -2.90
CA SER A 167 11.36 8.80 -3.94
C SER A 167 11.71 7.35 -4.25
N ARG A 168 11.76 6.49 -3.24
CA ARG A 168 12.01 5.05 -3.43
C ARG A 168 10.84 4.35 -4.09
N LEU A 169 9.61 4.63 -3.66
CA LEU A 169 8.40 4.09 -4.31
C LEU A 169 8.37 4.47 -5.80
N ASN A 170 8.63 5.75 -6.11
CA ASN A 170 8.67 6.23 -7.48
C ASN A 170 9.77 5.59 -8.32
N SER A 171 10.84 5.08 -7.72
CA SER A 171 11.89 4.35 -8.43
C SER A 171 11.48 2.92 -8.83
N LEU A 172 10.41 2.39 -8.25
CA LEU A 172 9.88 1.04 -8.55
C LEU A 172 8.93 1.05 -9.75
N VAL A 173 8.42 2.22 -10.15
CA VAL A 173 7.36 2.37 -11.15
C VAL A 173 7.82 3.28 -12.29
N LEU A 174 7.33 2.97 -13.50
CA LEU A 174 7.56 3.85 -14.67
C LEU A 174 6.61 5.04 -14.66
N ASP A 175 5.38 4.83 -14.19
CA ASP A 175 4.38 5.87 -14.01
C ASP A 175 4.21 6.15 -12.51
N THR A 176 4.38 7.42 -12.15
CA THR A 176 4.27 7.93 -10.79
C THR A 176 2.93 8.62 -10.54
N SER A 177 2.01 8.54 -11.50
CA SER A 177 0.65 9.02 -11.34
C SER A 177 -0.04 8.31 -10.17
N THR A 178 -0.84 9.08 -9.45
CA THR A 178 -1.61 8.60 -8.31
C THR A 178 -3.09 8.90 -8.55
N THR A 179 -3.94 7.97 -8.14
CA THR A 179 -5.39 8.16 -8.10
C THR A 179 -5.89 7.79 -6.71
N SER A 180 -7.17 8.04 -6.43
CA SER A 180 -7.74 7.63 -5.16
C SER A 180 -7.58 6.11 -4.94
N LEU A 181 -7.46 5.70 -3.69
CA LEU A 181 -7.35 4.28 -3.33
C LEU A 181 -8.48 3.41 -3.94
N PRO A 182 -9.78 3.78 -3.89
CA PRO A 182 -10.83 3.04 -4.57
C PRO A 182 -10.57 2.85 -6.06
N ASP A 183 -10.18 3.92 -6.77
CA ASP A 183 -9.94 3.89 -8.22
C ASP A 183 -8.78 2.98 -8.60
N ALA A 184 -7.66 3.12 -7.90
CA ALA A 184 -6.44 2.36 -8.17
C ALA A 184 -6.67 0.86 -7.92
N VAL A 185 -7.34 0.53 -6.82
CA VAL A 185 -7.65 -0.86 -6.47
C VAL A 185 -8.68 -1.44 -7.42
N HIS A 186 -9.74 -0.70 -7.75
CA HIS A 186 -10.75 -1.14 -8.72
C HIS A 186 -10.14 -1.49 -10.08
N THR A 187 -9.32 -0.58 -10.61
CA THR A 187 -8.61 -0.77 -11.87
C THR A 187 -7.72 -2.02 -11.82
N ALA A 188 -6.97 -2.19 -10.74
CA ALA A 188 -6.10 -3.35 -10.59
C ALA A 188 -6.86 -4.67 -10.37
N ILE A 189 -8.02 -4.65 -9.70
CA ILE A 189 -8.89 -5.83 -9.57
C ILE A 189 -9.34 -6.32 -10.94
N ASN A 190 -9.76 -5.41 -11.83
CA ASN A 190 -10.16 -5.78 -13.19
C ASN A 190 -8.99 -6.40 -13.97
N HIS A 191 -7.80 -5.80 -13.90
CA HIS A 191 -6.60 -6.32 -14.56
C HIS A 191 -6.19 -7.70 -14.03
N LEU A 192 -6.13 -7.87 -12.71
CA LEU A 192 -5.71 -9.13 -12.08
C LEU A 192 -6.76 -10.24 -12.28
N SER A 193 -8.05 -9.91 -12.25
CA SER A 193 -9.11 -10.87 -12.53
C SER A 193 -9.07 -11.38 -13.97
N PHE A 194 -8.75 -10.51 -14.92
CA PHE A 194 -8.53 -10.89 -16.32
C PHE A 194 -7.33 -11.84 -16.46
N ILE A 195 -6.19 -11.49 -15.86
CA ILE A 195 -4.97 -12.34 -15.87
C ILE A 195 -5.25 -13.68 -15.20
N ALA A 196 -5.88 -13.69 -14.03
CA ALA A 196 -6.22 -14.90 -13.30
C ALA A 196 -7.18 -15.79 -14.11
N SER A 197 -8.16 -15.20 -14.79
CA SER A 197 -9.07 -15.93 -15.67
C SER A 197 -8.29 -16.59 -16.81
N TYR A 198 -7.38 -15.86 -17.47
CA TYR A 198 -6.53 -16.42 -18.53
C TYR A 198 -5.65 -17.58 -18.04
N LEU A 199 -5.01 -17.43 -16.88
CA LEU A 199 -4.15 -18.47 -16.29
C LEU A 199 -4.95 -19.68 -15.78
N SER A 200 -6.23 -19.48 -15.43
CA SER A 200 -7.13 -20.56 -15.02
C SER A 200 -7.63 -21.42 -16.19
N VAL A 201 -7.53 -20.92 -17.42
CA VAL A 201 -7.74 -21.70 -18.65
C VAL A 201 -6.52 -22.60 -18.85
N LYS A 202 -6.47 -23.70 -18.08
CA LYS A 202 -5.61 -24.84 -18.41
C LYS A 202 -6.16 -25.51 -19.66
N GLU A 203 -5.38 -25.45 -20.74
CA GLU A 203 -5.46 -26.31 -21.93
C GLU A 203 -6.89 -26.61 -22.45
N ASP A 204 -7.42 -25.69 -23.25
CA ASP A 204 -7.86 -26.12 -24.57
C ASP A 204 -6.97 -25.35 -25.54
N PRO A 205 -6.27 -26.00 -26.49
CA PRO A 205 -5.58 -25.27 -27.53
C PRO A 205 -6.64 -24.36 -28.14
N LEU A 206 -6.39 -23.06 -28.15
CA LEU A 206 -7.16 -22.12 -28.96
C LEU A 206 -7.52 -22.86 -30.25
N ASP A 207 -8.80 -22.92 -30.54
CA ASP A 207 -9.35 -23.26 -31.85
C ASP A 207 -8.81 -22.20 -32.82
N ARG A 208 -7.50 -22.29 -33.09
CA ARG A 208 -6.80 -21.57 -34.12
C ARG A 208 -7.41 -22.19 -35.35
N PRO A 209 -8.19 -21.44 -36.15
CA PRO A 209 -8.66 -21.97 -37.41
C PRO A 209 -7.41 -22.45 -38.14
N ASP A 210 -7.33 -23.76 -38.35
CA ASP A 210 -6.26 -24.37 -39.12
C ASP A 210 -6.22 -23.62 -40.45
N PRO A 211 -5.09 -23.01 -40.85
CA PRO A 211 -4.98 -22.36 -42.16
C PRO A 211 -5.23 -23.35 -43.32
N SER A 212 -5.28 -24.66 -43.02
CA SER A 212 -5.63 -25.75 -43.93
C SER A 212 -7.11 -26.11 -43.94
N SER A 213 -7.93 -25.57 -43.04
CA SER A 213 -9.37 -25.83 -43.02
C SER A 213 -10.01 -25.26 -44.29
N PRO A 214 -10.73 -26.09 -45.08
CA PRO A 214 -11.36 -25.61 -46.29
C PRO A 214 -12.40 -24.56 -45.93
N VAL A 215 -12.25 -23.37 -46.52
CA VAL A 215 -13.29 -22.33 -46.49
C VAL A 215 -14.53 -22.95 -47.09
N ALA A 216 -15.61 -23.07 -46.30
CA ALA A 216 -16.90 -23.47 -46.81
C ALA A 216 -17.33 -22.44 -47.87
N VAL A 217 -17.43 -22.90 -49.11
CA VAL A 217 -17.92 -22.14 -50.28
C VAL A 217 -19.44 -22.03 -50.20
#